data_AF-A0A2P5I1K7-F1
#
_entry.id   AF-A0A2P5I1K7-F1
#
_cell.length_a   1.000
_cell.length_b   1.000
_cell.length_c   1.000
_cell.angle_alpha   90.00
_cell.angle_beta   90.00
_cell.angle_gamma   90.00
#
_symmetry.space_group_name_H-M   'P 1'
#
loop_
_entity.id
_entity.type
_entity.pdbx_description
1 polymer ?
#
loop_
_entity_poly.entity_id
_entity_poly.type
_entity_poly.pdbx_seq_one_letter_code
_entity_poly.pdbx_strand_id
1 'polypeptide(L)'
;MASPNANGPSSNGWAPDSWRSKPIKQCPDYPDLKPLEKATAELNRLPPLVTPKEILKLKAHLADVARGEAFLLQGGDCAELFDYCNQSAIESKIKLLLQMSLVLIWGANKRVVRIGRMAGQYAKPRSNPTETVAGRQVPCFRGDILNGFDLDERELDPGRLVKAYHHSAATLNYVRAALAAGIADLHRPLDWELGHVREPDLKAKYSRAVNFLTNMMSFMETVGASGSSSNLDTVDLFTSHEGLVLEYEQPLTRAFSNAAIHGARRAAPAAGSANSEQQQEQQQQQPETQYFDTSAHFLWIGDRTRQIEGGHVEFFRGIANPIGVKVGPSTPVSDLLELLRVLNPTREPGKVTLITRYGASKVRSLLPSHIRAVEDSEYRRCVVWQCDPMHGNTRSTANGVKTRRFGDIFSELQETLAIHKEQGSYLGGVHLELTGDAVTECMGGSVGLDEEDLAANYTSFCDPRLNEKQALELAFLIADHYRNERQVV
;
A
#
# COMPACT_ATOMS: atom_id res chain seq x y z
N MET A 1 -30.12 29.37 -5.36
CA MET A 1 -30.30 29.17 -3.92
C MET A 1 -30.87 27.78 -3.71
N ALA A 2 -30.05 26.85 -3.23
CA ALA A 2 -30.45 25.49 -2.86
C ALA A 2 -29.82 25.20 -1.50
N SER A 3 -30.63 24.74 -0.55
CA SER A 3 -30.34 24.70 0.88
C SER A 3 -29.19 23.75 1.25
N PRO A 4 -28.30 24.14 2.17
CA PRO A 4 -27.41 23.20 2.85
C PRO A 4 -28.13 22.67 4.08
N ASN A 5 -28.52 21.40 4.10
CA ASN A 5 -28.93 20.76 5.36
C ASN A 5 -28.66 19.26 5.30
N ALA A 6 -27.51 18.88 5.84
CA ALA A 6 -27.22 17.55 6.35
C ALA A 6 -26.31 17.71 7.58
N ASN A 7 -26.79 18.42 8.60
CA ASN A 7 -26.22 18.39 9.94
C ASN A 7 -26.89 17.26 10.73
N GLY A 8 -26.41 16.04 10.54
CA GLY A 8 -26.42 15.04 11.62
C GLY A 8 -25.15 15.26 12.46
N PRO A 9 -25.20 15.10 13.79
CA PRO A 9 -24.02 15.31 14.63
C PRO A 9 -22.97 14.24 14.28
N SER A 10 -21.86 14.63 13.66
CA SER A 10 -20.73 13.73 13.48
C SER A 10 -20.06 13.48 14.83
N SER A 11 -19.80 12.21 15.11
CA SER A 11 -18.94 11.72 16.18
C SER A 11 -17.69 12.60 16.37
N ASN A 12 -17.45 13.09 17.60
CA ASN A 12 -16.22 13.79 18.02
C ASN A 12 -15.76 15.01 17.18
N GLY A 13 -16.67 15.73 16.51
CA GLY A 13 -16.34 17.00 15.84
C GLY A 13 -15.41 16.88 14.63
N TRP A 14 -15.34 15.70 14.00
CA TRP A 14 -14.59 15.49 12.76
C TRP A 14 -15.45 15.79 11.52
N ALA A 15 -14.80 16.33 10.49
CA ALA A 15 -15.33 16.49 9.14
C ALA A 15 -14.20 16.33 8.11
N PRO A 16 -14.47 16.02 6.82
CA PRO A 16 -13.43 15.85 5.81
C PRO A 16 -12.47 17.04 5.65
N ASP A 17 -12.87 18.25 6.05
CA ASP A 17 -12.09 19.49 6.00
C ASP A 17 -11.49 19.92 7.34
N SER A 18 -11.74 19.19 8.43
CA SER A 18 -11.24 19.50 9.79
C SER A 18 -9.71 19.65 9.86
N TRP A 19 -8.98 18.94 9.00
CA TRP A 19 -7.52 19.03 8.87
C TRP A 19 -7.01 20.44 8.56
N ARG A 20 -7.83 21.29 7.91
CA ARG A 20 -7.46 22.67 7.55
C ARG A 20 -7.22 23.55 8.78
N SER A 21 -7.77 23.17 9.93
CA SER A 21 -7.55 23.86 11.20
C SER A 21 -6.27 23.44 11.93
N LYS A 22 -5.57 22.41 11.44
CA LYS A 22 -4.38 21.83 12.06
C LYS A 22 -3.10 22.25 11.33
N PRO A 23 -1.94 22.28 12.02
CA PRO A 23 -0.65 22.45 11.36
C PRO A 23 -0.42 21.34 10.33
N ILE A 24 0.09 21.69 9.14
CA ILE A 24 0.34 20.71 8.07
C ILE A 24 1.77 20.83 7.53
N LYS A 25 2.38 19.69 7.21
CA LYS A 25 3.69 19.60 6.55
C LYS A 25 3.51 19.15 5.11
N GLN A 26 4.46 19.51 4.24
CA GLN A 26 4.45 19.08 2.83
C GLN A 26 3.20 19.53 2.05
N CYS A 27 2.46 20.53 2.54
CA CYS A 27 1.36 21.16 1.82
C CYS A 27 1.91 21.91 0.60
N PRO A 28 1.26 21.88 -0.57
CA PRO A 28 1.61 22.76 -1.68
C PRO A 28 1.26 24.22 -1.33
N ASP A 29 2.12 25.16 -1.74
CA ASP A 29 1.90 26.60 -1.54
C ASP A 29 1.40 27.20 -2.86
N TYR A 30 0.09 27.15 -3.08
CA TYR A 30 -0.53 27.60 -4.32
C TYR A 30 -0.61 29.14 -4.36
N PRO A 31 -0.06 29.81 -5.39
CA PRO A 31 -0.03 31.28 -5.45
C PRO A 31 -1.43 31.88 -5.70
N ASP A 32 -2.32 31.16 -6.38
CA ASP A 32 -3.73 31.52 -6.55
C ASP A 32 -4.61 30.34 -6.14
N LEU A 33 -5.58 30.59 -5.25
CA LEU A 33 -6.51 29.58 -4.76
C LEU A 33 -7.70 29.37 -5.69
N LYS A 34 -8.02 30.27 -6.61
CA LYS A 34 -9.18 30.11 -7.51
C LYS A 34 -9.07 28.87 -8.41
N PRO A 35 -7.92 28.57 -9.05
CA PRO A 35 -7.79 27.34 -9.83
C PRO A 35 -7.87 26.08 -8.95
N LEU A 36 -7.38 26.16 -7.71
CA LEU A 36 -7.50 25.07 -6.73
C LEU A 36 -8.96 24.82 -6.32
N GLU A 37 -9.72 25.87 -6.00
CA GLU A 37 -11.15 25.77 -5.71
C GLU A 37 -11.92 25.17 -6.88
N LYS A 38 -11.58 25.57 -8.12
CA LYS A 38 -12.17 24.99 -9.34
C LYS A 38 -11.87 23.49 -9.45
N ALA A 39 -10.60 23.09 -9.30
CA ALA A 39 -10.19 21.70 -9.39
C ALA A 39 -10.83 20.83 -8.29
N THR A 40 -10.84 21.30 -7.05
CA THR A 40 -11.44 20.57 -5.91
C THR A 40 -12.97 20.47 -6.03
N ALA A 41 -13.64 21.51 -6.54
CA ALA A 41 -15.08 21.46 -6.83
C ALA A 41 -15.44 20.51 -7.98
N GLU A 42 -14.51 20.29 -8.92
CA GLU A 42 -14.65 19.29 -9.97
C GLU A 42 -14.48 17.87 -9.41
N LEU A 43 -13.39 17.61 -8.67
CA LEU A 43 -13.15 16.33 -7.99
C LEU A 43 -14.31 15.89 -7.10
N ASN A 44 -14.94 16.83 -6.38
CA ASN A 44 -16.08 16.54 -5.52
C ASN A 44 -17.32 16.06 -6.28
N ARG A 45 -17.44 16.34 -7.58
CA ARG A 45 -18.54 15.87 -8.44
C ARG A 45 -18.22 14.57 -9.15
N LEU A 46 -16.95 14.21 -9.27
CA LEU A 46 -16.53 13.01 -9.98
C LEU A 46 -16.88 11.74 -9.17
N PRO A 47 -17.13 10.61 -9.86
CA PRO A 47 -17.42 9.34 -9.20
C PRO A 47 -16.31 8.90 -8.23
N PRO A 48 -16.64 8.12 -7.19
CA PRO A 48 -15.66 7.38 -6.39
C PRO A 48 -14.77 6.47 -7.27
N LEU A 49 -13.47 6.36 -6.97
CA LEU A 49 -12.59 5.38 -7.65
C LEU A 49 -12.80 3.97 -7.09
N VAL A 50 -13.07 3.87 -5.80
CA VAL A 50 -13.34 2.61 -5.10
C VAL A 50 -14.63 2.69 -4.29
N THR A 51 -15.22 1.54 -3.99
CA THR A 51 -16.47 1.46 -3.22
C THR A 51 -16.21 1.10 -1.74
N PRO A 52 -17.10 1.49 -0.81
CA PRO A 52 -17.01 1.09 0.59
C PRO A 52 -16.96 -0.43 0.79
N LYS A 53 -17.66 -1.21 -0.05
CA LYS A 53 -17.68 -2.67 0.03
C LYS A 53 -16.29 -3.26 -0.21
N GLU A 54 -15.53 -2.71 -1.16
CA GLU A 54 -14.17 -3.16 -1.46
C GLU A 54 -13.19 -2.75 -0.36
N ILE A 55 -13.35 -1.54 0.19
CA ILE A 55 -12.56 -1.07 1.33
C ILE A 55 -12.79 -1.98 2.55
N LEU A 56 -14.04 -2.31 2.87
CA LEU A 56 -14.37 -3.21 3.96
C LEU A 56 -13.89 -4.65 3.72
N LYS A 57 -13.90 -5.11 2.46
CA LYS A 57 -13.30 -6.40 2.09
C LYS A 57 -11.80 -6.41 2.38
N LEU A 58 -11.07 -5.36 1.98
CA LEU A 58 -9.64 -5.23 2.31
C LEU A 58 -9.42 -5.17 3.83
N LYS A 59 -10.25 -4.43 4.55
CA LYS A 59 -10.18 -4.31 6.01
C LYS A 59 -10.30 -5.68 6.69
N ALA A 60 -11.23 -6.52 6.25
CA ALA A 60 -11.35 -7.89 6.72
C ALA A 60 -10.09 -8.71 6.43
N HIS A 61 -9.54 -8.63 5.22
CA HIS A 61 -8.28 -9.30 4.89
C HIS A 61 -7.11 -8.84 5.77
N LEU A 62 -7.02 -7.54 6.08
CA LEU A 62 -5.98 -7.01 6.95
C LEU A 62 -6.19 -7.39 8.42
N ALA A 63 -7.43 -7.66 8.85
CA ALA A 63 -7.67 -8.26 10.15
C ALA A 63 -7.09 -9.68 10.23
N ASP A 64 -7.19 -10.48 9.16
CA ASP A 64 -6.55 -11.81 9.07
C ASP A 64 -5.02 -11.68 9.13
N VAL A 65 -4.45 -10.69 8.43
CA VAL A 65 -3.01 -10.38 8.51
C VAL A 65 -2.62 -9.98 9.93
N ALA A 66 -3.41 -9.13 10.58
CA ALA A 66 -3.19 -8.67 11.95
C ALA A 66 -3.27 -9.82 12.97
N ARG A 67 -3.90 -10.96 12.63
CA ARG A 67 -3.93 -12.21 13.43
C ARG A 67 -2.89 -13.26 12.99
N GLY A 68 -2.14 -12.98 11.92
CA GLY A 68 -1.08 -13.86 11.42
C GLY A 68 -1.60 -15.00 10.52
N GLU A 69 -2.85 -14.93 10.10
CA GLU A 69 -3.54 -15.91 9.24
C GLU A 69 -3.27 -15.66 7.74
N ALA A 70 -2.87 -14.44 7.40
CA ALA A 70 -2.52 -14.03 6.05
C ALA A 70 -1.21 -13.21 6.04
N PHE A 71 -0.65 -12.99 4.86
CA PHE A 71 0.53 -12.15 4.63
C PHE A 71 0.22 -11.03 3.64
N LEU A 72 0.61 -9.80 3.95
CA LEU A 72 0.39 -8.62 3.13
C LEU A 72 1.59 -8.40 2.19
N LEU A 73 1.32 -8.40 0.88
CA LEU A 73 2.25 -7.94 -0.15
C LEU A 73 1.75 -6.60 -0.70
N GLN A 74 2.47 -5.52 -0.37
CA GLN A 74 2.24 -4.22 -0.96
C GLN A 74 3.43 -3.81 -1.83
N GLY A 75 3.18 -3.42 -3.08
CA GLY A 75 4.27 -3.06 -4.00
C GLY A 75 3.84 -2.29 -5.24
N GLY A 76 4.77 -1.57 -5.83
CA GLY A 76 4.59 -0.81 -7.06
C GLY A 76 5.56 0.36 -7.14
N ASP A 77 5.21 1.40 -7.89
CA ASP A 77 6.13 2.53 -8.12
C ASP A 77 6.41 3.35 -6.85
N CYS A 78 7.58 4.01 -6.81
CA CYS A 78 7.86 5.01 -5.79
C CYS A 78 6.89 6.18 -5.91
N ALA A 79 6.86 6.78 -7.10
CA ALA A 79 5.85 7.72 -7.56
C ALA A 79 5.45 7.30 -8.98
N GLU A 80 4.15 7.20 -9.23
CA GLU A 80 3.62 7.01 -10.58
C GLU A 80 3.82 8.29 -11.39
N LEU A 81 3.99 8.11 -12.69
CA LEU A 81 3.88 9.17 -13.68
C LEU A 81 2.60 9.01 -14.47
N PHE A 82 2.06 10.09 -15.00
CA PHE A 82 0.92 10.04 -15.91
C PHE A 82 1.22 9.15 -17.13
N ASP A 83 2.46 9.17 -17.61
CA ASP A 83 2.93 8.30 -18.70
C ASP A 83 2.93 6.81 -18.36
N TYR A 84 2.93 6.45 -17.07
CA TYR A 84 2.82 5.06 -16.64
C TYR A 84 1.38 4.51 -16.76
N CYS A 85 0.40 5.37 -17.07
CA CYS A 85 -0.96 4.98 -17.39
C CYS A 85 -1.05 4.39 -18.81
N ASN A 86 -0.31 3.30 -19.04
CA ASN A 86 -0.32 2.53 -20.28
C ASN A 86 -0.38 1.03 -19.97
N GLN A 87 -0.88 0.24 -20.93
CA GLN A 87 -1.10 -1.19 -20.78
C GLN A 87 0.15 -1.94 -20.31
N SER A 88 1.30 -1.73 -20.96
CA SER A 88 2.54 -2.46 -20.67
C SER A 88 3.01 -2.24 -19.23
N ALA A 89 3.07 -0.99 -18.79
CA ALA A 89 3.52 -0.64 -17.44
C ALA A 89 2.56 -1.17 -16.35
N ILE A 90 1.25 -1.13 -16.60
CA ILE A 90 0.24 -1.64 -15.67
C ILE A 90 0.33 -3.17 -15.57
N GLU A 91 0.33 -3.87 -16.70
CA GLU A 91 0.44 -5.33 -16.72
C GLU A 91 1.73 -5.83 -16.10
N SER A 92 2.87 -5.19 -16.40
CA SER A 92 4.19 -5.52 -15.85
C SER A 92 4.17 -5.51 -14.31
N LYS A 93 3.57 -4.48 -13.71
CA LYS A 93 3.39 -4.38 -12.25
C LYS A 93 2.44 -5.45 -11.69
N ILE A 94 1.31 -5.69 -12.35
CA ILE A 94 0.34 -6.73 -11.92
C ILE A 94 1.02 -8.10 -11.93
N LYS A 95 1.70 -8.46 -13.03
CA LYS A 95 2.40 -9.74 -13.20
C LYS A 95 3.44 -9.93 -12.11
N LEU A 96 4.28 -8.92 -11.83
CA LEU A 96 5.28 -9.02 -10.76
C LEU A 96 4.65 -9.26 -9.38
N LEU A 97 3.60 -8.52 -9.02
CA LEU A 97 2.89 -8.75 -7.75
C LEU A 97 2.29 -10.15 -7.66
N LEU A 98 1.74 -10.68 -8.76
CA LEU A 98 1.20 -12.04 -8.82
C LEU A 98 2.29 -13.10 -8.68
N GLN A 99 3.41 -12.96 -9.39
CA GLN A 99 4.56 -13.88 -9.30
C GLN A 99 5.14 -13.91 -7.89
N MET A 100 5.35 -12.74 -7.25
CA MET A 100 5.80 -12.68 -5.86
C MET A 100 4.79 -13.33 -4.91
N SER A 101 3.49 -13.10 -5.13
CA SER A 101 2.45 -13.71 -4.31
C SER A 101 2.46 -15.23 -4.40
N LEU A 102 2.73 -15.78 -5.58
CA LEU A 102 2.83 -17.22 -5.81
C LEU A 102 3.95 -17.84 -4.96
N VAL A 103 5.13 -17.22 -5.00
CA VAL A 103 6.30 -17.62 -4.18
C VAL A 103 5.98 -17.55 -2.69
N LEU A 104 5.30 -16.48 -2.26
CA LEU A 104 4.90 -16.30 -0.86
C LEU A 104 3.86 -17.33 -0.42
N ILE A 105 2.86 -17.65 -1.24
CA ILE A 105 1.86 -18.70 -0.93
C ILE A 105 2.57 -20.04 -0.77
N TRP A 106 3.44 -20.38 -1.72
CA TRP A 106 4.23 -21.61 -1.71
C TRP A 106 5.10 -21.74 -0.45
N GLY A 107 5.81 -20.67 -0.08
CA GLY A 107 6.75 -20.70 1.04
C GLY A 107 6.13 -20.45 2.41
N ALA A 108 5.16 -19.54 2.51
CA ALA A 108 4.54 -19.16 3.79
C ALA A 108 3.34 -20.04 4.17
N ASN A 109 2.75 -20.78 3.22
CA ASN A 109 1.52 -21.55 3.42
C ASN A 109 0.40 -20.69 4.05
N LYS A 110 0.29 -19.44 3.59
CA LYS A 110 -0.70 -18.44 4.02
C LYS A 110 -1.33 -17.79 2.81
N ARG A 111 -2.55 -17.29 2.98
CA ARG A 111 -3.17 -16.41 1.99
C ARG A 111 -2.35 -15.13 1.86
N VAL A 112 -2.18 -14.64 0.62
CA VAL A 112 -1.54 -13.34 0.35
C VAL A 112 -2.58 -12.29 0.02
N VAL A 113 -2.55 -11.18 0.76
CA VAL A 113 -3.32 -9.96 0.50
C VAL A 113 -2.47 -9.04 -0.37
N ARG A 114 -2.97 -8.64 -1.55
CA ARG A 114 -2.20 -7.90 -2.55
C ARG A 114 -2.67 -6.46 -2.62
N ILE A 115 -1.76 -5.51 -2.40
CA ILE A 115 -2.04 -4.08 -2.52
C ILE A 115 -1.03 -3.46 -3.49
N GLY A 116 -1.50 -2.96 -4.63
CA GLY A 116 -0.68 -2.19 -5.55
C GLY A 116 -0.45 -0.76 -5.04
N ARG A 117 0.79 -0.28 -5.16
CA ARG A 117 1.09 1.17 -5.19
C ARG A 117 0.82 1.67 -6.61
N MET A 118 -0.46 1.84 -6.92
CA MET A 118 -0.93 2.18 -8.27
C MET A 118 -2.27 2.89 -8.24
N ALA A 119 -2.58 3.60 -9.33
CA ALA A 119 -3.81 4.37 -9.50
C ALA A 119 -4.00 5.49 -8.47
N GLY A 120 -2.91 6.18 -8.08
CA GLY A 120 -3.01 7.33 -7.16
C GLY A 120 -1.70 7.78 -6.55
N GLN A 121 -0.60 7.04 -6.73
CA GLN A 121 0.69 7.31 -6.11
C GLN A 121 1.47 8.40 -6.85
N TYR A 122 0.82 9.52 -7.15
CA TYR A 122 1.37 10.63 -7.95
C TYR A 122 2.01 11.73 -7.11
N ALA A 123 2.04 11.60 -5.78
CA ALA A 123 2.61 12.60 -4.88
C ALA A 123 3.85 12.08 -4.17
N LYS A 124 4.84 12.95 -3.95
CA LYS A 124 6.05 12.62 -3.19
C LYS A 124 6.45 13.76 -2.24
N PRO A 125 6.73 13.46 -0.95
CA PRO A 125 7.27 14.46 -0.05
C PRO A 125 8.75 14.73 -0.35
N ARG A 126 9.19 15.99 -0.20
CA ARG A 126 10.57 16.41 -0.47
C ARG A 126 11.23 16.96 0.80
N SER A 127 12.51 16.67 0.98
CA SER A 127 13.30 17.22 2.09
C SER A 127 13.52 18.72 1.95
N ASN A 128 13.68 19.21 0.71
CA ASN A 128 13.84 20.62 0.38
C ASN A 128 12.77 21.03 -0.64
N PRO A 129 12.26 22.27 -0.58
CA PRO A 129 11.27 22.77 -1.53
C PRO A 129 11.86 23.07 -2.91
N THR A 130 13.16 23.40 -2.98
CA THR A 130 13.89 23.70 -4.22
C THR A 130 15.09 22.77 -4.41
N GLU A 131 15.51 22.61 -5.67
CA GLU A 131 16.73 21.91 -6.07
C GLU A 131 17.52 22.74 -7.10
N THR A 132 18.82 22.49 -7.17
CA THR A 132 19.71 23.15 -8.13
C THR A 132 19.93 22.23 -9.32
N VAL A 133 19.49 22.64 -10.51
CA VAL A 133 19.70 21.93 -11.77
C VAL A 133 20.45 22.85 -12.72
N ALA A 134 21.60 22.40 -13.24
CA ALA A 134 22.47 23.18 -14.14
C ALA A 134 22.79 24.60 -13.61
N GLY A 135 22.97 24.75 -12.29
CA GLY A 135 23.27 26.04 -11.64
C GLY A 135 22.07 26.95 -11.37
N ARG A 136 20.85 26.58 -11.81
CA ARG A 136 19.61 27.32 -11.53
C ARG A 136 18.85 26.68 -10.37
N GLN A 137 18.33 27.49 -9.44
CA GLN A 137 17.36 27.01 -8.46
C GLN A 137 15.97 26.90 -9.08
N VAL A 138 15.34 25.74 -8.92
CA VAL A 138 13.99 25.44 -9.39
C VAL A 138 13.21 24.71 -8.30
N PRO A 139 11.85 24.76 -8.31
CA PRO A 139 11.06 23.92 -7.43
C PRO A 139 11.37 22.43 -7.64
N CYS A 140 11.44 21.70 -6.52
CA CYS A 140 11.59 20.25 -6.56
C CYS A 140 10.39 19.60 -7.26
N PHE A 141 10.64 18.54 -8.01
CA PHE A 141 9.57 17.67 -8.51
C PHE A 141 8.88 16.98 -7.31
N ARG A 142 7.58 17.18 -7.16
CA ARG A 142 6.78 16.64 -6.05
C ARG A 142 5.78 15.59 -6.50
N GLY A 143 5.96 15.09 -7.73
CA GLY A 143 5.08 14.14 -8.38
C GLY A 143 4.05 14.81 -9.28
N ASP A 144 3.60 14.06 -10.29
CA ASP A 144 2.81 14.58 -11.42
C ASP A 144 1.48 15.23 -11.02
N ILE A 145 0.96 14.93 -9.82
CA ILE A 145 -0.24 15.57 -9.27
C ILE A 145 -0.03 17.04 -8.89
N LEU A 146 1.22 17.48 -8.69
CA LEU A 146 1.57 18.85 -8.30
C LEU A 146 2.30 19.61 -9.40
N ASN A 147 3.35 19.00 -9.97
CA ASN A 147 4.19 19.60 -11.01
C ASN A 147 4.83 18.52 -11.89
N GLY A 148 5.36 18.89 -13.05
CA GLY A 148 6.03 17.96 -13.97
C GLY A 148 7.51 17.79 -13.64
N PHE A 149 8.14 16.76 -14.21
CA PHE A 149 9.57 16.52 -14.02
C PHE A 149 10.44 17.47 -14.86
N ASP A 150 9.98 17.90 -16.04
CA ASP A 150 10.72 18.82 -16.89
C ASP A 150 10.84 20.21 -16.25
N LEU A 151 11.91 20.94 -16.61
CA LEU A 151 12.28 22.19 -15.94
C LEU A 151 11.26 23.32 -16.15
N ASP A 152 10.55 23.30 -17.26
CA ASP A 152 9.47 24.23 -17.61
C ASP A 152 8.13 23.85 -16.97
N GLU A 153 8.00 22.65 -16.41
CA GLU A 153 6.78 22.17 -15.75
C GLU A 153 6.87 22.19 -14.21
N ARG A 154 7.89 22.86 -13.62
CA ARG A 154 8.14 22.82 -12.16
C ARG A 154 7.18 23.66 -11.31
N GLU A 155 6.41 24.55 -11.91
CA GLU A 155 5.40 25.33 -11.21
C GLU A 155 4.20 24.47 -10.81
N LEU A 156 3.54 24.84 -9.71
CA LEU A 156 2.35 24.13 -9.25
C LEU A 156 1.17 24.39 -10.19
N ASP A 157 0.54 23.31 -10.67
CA ASP A 157 -0.66 23.36 -11.51
C ASP A 157 -1.82 22.63 -10.80
N PRO A 158 -2.79 23.36 -10.18
CA PRO A 158 -3.95 22.73 -9.56
C PRO A 158 -4.79 21.86 -10.51
N GLY A 159 -4.72 22.08 -11.83
CA GLY A 159 -5.36 21.24 -12.83
C GLY A 159 -4.82 19.80 -12.85
N ARG A 160 -3.59 19.59 -12.36
CA ARG A 160 -3.00 18.25 -12.22
C ARG A 160 -3.72 17.37 -11.19
N LEU A 161 -4.46 17.95 -10.24
CA LEU A 161 -5.31 17.20 -9.32
C LEU A 161 -6.40 16.41 -10.07
N VAL A 162 -7.06 17.07 -11.03
CA VAL A 162 -8.09 16.44 -11.88
C VAL A 162 -7.46 15.45 -12.85
N LYS A 163 -6.29 15.79 -13.44
CA LYS A 163 -5.54 14.85 -14.29
C LYS A 163 -5.14 13.59 -13.54
N ALA A 164 -4.70 13.70 -12.29
CA ALA A 164 -4.36 12.55 -11.44
C ALA A 164 -5.57 11.65 -11.23
N TYR A 165 -6.75 12.21 -10.93
CA TYR A 165 -8.00 11.43 -10.87
C TYR A 165 -8.28 10.65 -12.16
N HIS A 166 -8.15 11.28 -13.34
CA HIS A 166 -8.42 10.59 -14.60
C HIS A 166 -7.43 9.46 -14.90
N HIS A 167 -6.14 9.65 -14.63
CA HIS A 167 -5.14 8.59 -14.78
C HIS A 167 -5.34 7.46 -13.75
N SER A 168 -5.72 7.80 -12.51
CA SER A 168 -6.13 6.82 -11.50
C SER A 168 -7.33 5.99 -11.96
N ALA A 169 -8.38 6.65 -12.48
CA ALA A 169 -9.58 5.97 -12.97
C ALA A 169 -9.28 5.05 -14.14
N ALA A 170 -8.49 5.52 -15.12
CA ALA A 170 -8.09 4.72 -16.28
C ALA A 170 -7.24 3.51 -15.88
N THR A 171 -6.25 3.72 -15.00
CA THR A 171 -5.38 2.65 -14.46
C THR A 171 -6.21 1.61 -13.72
N LEU A 172 -7.07 2.04 -12.79
CA LEU A 172 -7.89 1.14 -11.98
C LEU A 172 -8.92 0.36 -12.83
N ASN A 173 -9.53 1.01 -13.82
CA ASN A 173 -10.41 0.34 -14.76
C ASN A 173 -9.67 -0.75 -15.55
N TYR A 174 -8.47 -0.44 -16.04
CA TYR A 174 -7.65 -1.41 -16.75
C TYR A 174 -7.21 -2.58 -15.86
N VAL A 175 -6.77 -2.32 -14.62
CA VAL A 175 -6.44 -3.35 -13.63
C VAL A 175 -7.62 -4.31 -13.44
N ARG A 176 -8.83 -3.78 -13.23
CA ARG A 176 -10.05 -4.59 -13.06
C ARG A 176 -10.35 -5.43 -14.30
N ALA A 177 -10.25 -4.83 -15.48
CA ALA A 177 -10.49 -5.53 -16.74
C ALA A 177 -9.46 -6.65 -16.99
N ALA A 178 -8.18 -6.39 -16.72
CA ALA A 178 -7.11 -7.37 -16.89
C ALA A 178 -7.28 -8.57 -15.94
N LEU A 179 -7.64 -8.31 -14.67
CA LEU A 179 -7.95 -9.36 -13.70
C LEU A 179 -9.15 -10.20 -14.13
N ALA A 180 -10.23 -9.56 -14.58
CA ALA A 180 -11.42 -10.25 -15.09
C ALA A 180 -11.15 -11.04 -16.38
N ALA A 181 -10.17 -10.62 -17.18
CA ALA A 181 -9.75 -11.32 -18.40
C ALA A 181 -8.80 -12.50 -18.13
N GLY A 182 -8.43 -12.76 -16.87
CA GLY A 182 -7.63 -13.91 -16.48
C GLY A 182 -6.11 -13.69 -16.50
N ILE A 183 -5.62 -12.44 -16.42
CA ILE A 183 -4.16 -12.19 -16.26
C ILE A 183 -3.58 -12.86 -15.00
N ALA A 184 -4.45 -13.15 -14.03
CA ALA A 184 -4.15 -13.79 -12.76
C ALA A 184 -4.57 -15.27 -12.69
N ASP A 185 -5.01 -15.87 -13.80
CA ASP A 185 -5.48 -17.25 -13.85
C ASP A 185 -4.32 -18.23 -13.63
N LEU A 186 -4.40 -18.97 -12.52
CA LEU A 186 -3.42 -19.98 -12.13
C LEU A 186 -3.42 -21.20 -13.07
N HIS A 187 -4.50 -21.45 -13.83
CA HIS A 187 -4.58 -22.52 -14.82
C HIS A 187 -3.86 -22.19 -16.13
N ARG A 188 -3.43 -20.93 -16.33
CA ARG A 188 -2.63 -20.48 -17.48
C ARG A 188 -1.22 -20.01 -17.08
N PRO A 189 -0.41 -20.84 -16.39
CA PRO A 189 0.90 -20.43 -15.88
C PRO A 189 1.94 -20.19 -17.00
N LEU A 190 1.65 -20.60 -18.24
CA LEU A 190 2.54 -20.43 -19.40
C LEU A 190 2.77 -18.94 -19.77
N ASP A 191 1.90 -18.03 -19.35
CA ASP A 191 2.11 -16.57 -19.51
C ASP A 191 3.00 -15.96 -18.39
N TRP A 192 3.39 -16.76 -17.38
CA TRP A 192 4.25 -16.35 -16.26
C TRP A 192 5.66 -16.93 -16.34
N GLU A 193 6.03 -17.48 -17.50
CA GLU A 193 7.40 -17.90 -17.74
C GLU A 193 8.33 -16.70 -17.58
N LEU A 194 9.36 -16.88 -16.74
CA LEU A 194 10.44 -15.91 -16.55
C LEU A 194 11.35 -15.87 -17.80
N GLY A 195 10.79 -15.59 -18.98
CA GLY A 195 11.52 -15.58 -20.26
C GLY A 195 12.73 -14.64 -20.27
N HIS A 196 12.75 -13.67 -19.35
CA HIS A 196 13.80 -12.67 -19.20
C HIS A 196 14.76 -12.96 -18.04
N VAL A 197 14.41 -13.89 -17.13
CA VAL A 197 15.31 -14.31 -16.04
C VAL A 197 16.34 -15.30 -16.58
N ARG A 198 17.50 -14.74 -16.91
CA ARG A 198 18.66 -15.47 -17.45
C ARG A 198 19.41 -16.30 -16.41
N GLU A 199 19.16 -16.06 -15.12
CA GLU A 199 19.89 -16.73 -14.04
C GLU A 199 19.35 -18.16 -13.80
N PRO A 200 20.18 -19.20 -13.91
CA PRO A 200 19.73 -20.58 -13.80
C PRO A 200 19.13 -20.94 -12.42
N ASP A 201 19.73 -20.45 -11.34
CA ASP A 201 19.35 -20.84 -9.97
C ASP A 201 18.02 -20.24 -9.53
N LEU A 202 17.81 -18.94 -9.77
CA LEU A 202 16.55 -18.27 -9.49
C LEU A 202 15.43 -18.85 -10.37
N LYS A 203 15.70 -19.10 -11.64
CA LYS A 203 14.76 -19.76 -12.55
C LYS A 203 14.39 -21.16 -12.03
N ALA A 204 15.36 -21.96 -11.60
CA ALA A 204 15.11 -23.28 -11.03
C ALA A 204 14.31 -23.25 -9.73
N LYS A 205 14.56 -22.27 -8.85
CA LYS A 205 13.73 -22.04 -7.64
C LYS A 205 12.29 -21.70 -8.00
N TYR A 206 12.09 -20.77 -8.93
CA TYR A 206 10.77 -20.36 -9.38
C TYR A 206 10.01 -21.50 -10.08
N SER A 207 10.65 -22.20 -11.01
CA SER A 207 10.06 -23.36 -11.67
C SER A 207 9.64 -24.45 -10.67
N ARG A 208 10.39 -24.66 -9.58
CA ARG A 208 9.97 -25.58 -8.51
C ARG A 208 8.70 -25.12 -7.79
N ALA A 209 8.60 -23.83 -7.47
CA ALA A 209 7.41 -23.27 -6.82
C ALA A 209 6.18 -23.36 -7.72
N VAL A 210 6.31 -22.96 -9.00
CA VAL A 210 5.25 -23.06 -10.00
C VAL A 210 4.81 -24.52 -10.19
N ASN A 211 5.75 -25.43 -10.46
CA ASN A 211 5.43 -26.85 -10.68
C ASN A 211 4.73 -27.49 -9.47
N PHE A 212 5.13 -27.13 -8.26
CA PHE A 212 4.46 -27.61 -7.05
C PHE A 212 2.99 -27.18 -7.01
N LEU A 213 2.71 -25.91 -7.29
CA LEU A 213 1.34 -25.39 -7.27
C LEU A 213 0.49 -25.93 -8.42
N THR A 214 1.05 -26.04 -9.63
CA THR A 214 0.38 -26.68 -10.77
C THR A 214 0.01 -28.13 -10.46
N ASN A 215 0.92 -28.90 -9.84
CA ASN A 215 0.66 -30.27 -9.45
C ASN A 215 -0.43 -30.36 -8.35
N MET A 216 -0.45 -29.41 -7.40
CA MET A 216 -1.51 -29.36 -6.37
C MET A 216 -2.88 -29.07 -6.97
N MET A 217 -2.99 -28.14 -7.93
CA MET A 217 -4.26 -27.86 -8.61
C MET A 217 -4.74 -29.07 -9.40
N SER A 218 -3.85 -29.73 -10.15
CA SER A 218 -4.16 -30.97 -10.86
C SER A 218 -4.61 -32.09 -9.91
N PHE A 219 -4.01 -32.18 -8.71
CA PHE A 219 -4.47 -33.10 -7.68
C PHE A 219 -5.88 -32.73 -7.17
N MET A 220 -6.15 -31.45 -6.90
CA MET A 220 -7.49 -30.98 -6.47
C MET A 220 -8.57 -31.26 -7.51
N GLU A 221 -8.26 -31.11 -8.79
CA GLU A 221 -9.11 -31.51 -9.91
C GLU A 221 -9.34 -33.03 -9.91
N THR A 222 -8.27 -33.81 -9.78
CA THR A 222 -8.31 -35.28 -9.80
C THR A 222 -9.19 -35.86 -8.68
N VAL A 223 -9.16 -35.27 -7.48
CA VAL A 223 -9.98 -35.73 -6.33
C VAL A 223 -11.40 -35.15 -6.33
N GLY A 224 -11.80 -34.41 -7.37
CA GLY A 224 -13.12 -33.83 -7.49
C GLY A 224 -13.38 -32.65 -6.55
N ALA A 225 -12.33 -32.10 -5.91
CA ALA A 225 -12.43 -30.95 -5.01
C ALA A 225 -12.54 -29.61 -5.77
N SER A 226 -12.46 -29.62 -7.10
CA SER A 226 -12.55 -28.44 -7.98
C SER A 226 -14.00 -28.00 -8.30
N GLY A 227 -15.03 -28.77 -7.93
CA GLY A 227 -16.41 -28.56 -8.40
C GLY A 227 -17.16 -27.33 -7.86
N SER A 228 -16.52 -26.47 -7.06
CA SER A 228 -17.16 -25.28 -6.45
C SER A 228 -16.27 -24.02 -6.46
N SER A 229 -15.15 -24.04 -7.18
CA SER A 229 -14.05 -23.09 -6.99
C SER A 229 -14.07 -21.88 -7.94
N SER A 230 -15.17 -21.13 -8.00
CA SER A 230 -15.16 -19.77 -8.62
C SER A 230 -14.17 -18.80 -7.94
N ASN A 231 -13.65 -19.18 -6.77
CA ASN A 231 -12.65 -18.44 -6.00
C ASN A 231 -11.18 -18.70 -6.45
N LEU A 232 -10.92 -19.70 -7.29
CA LEU A 232 -9.56 -19.94 -7.85
C LEU A 232 -9.30 -19.11 -9.11
N ASP A 233 -10.36 -18.71 -9.82
CA ASP A 233 -10.31 -17.93 -11.06
C ASP A 233 -10.11 -16.42 -10.82
N THR A 234 -10.34 -15.94 -9.59
CA THR A 234 -10.36 -14.51 -9.29
C THR A 234 -9.38 -14.14 -8.18
N VAL A 235 -8.45 -13.24 -8.50
CA VAL A 235 -7.49 -12.68 -7.55
C VAL A 235 -7.89 -11.25 -7.21
N ASP A 236 -8.02 -10.96 -5.92
CA ASP A 236 -8.19 -9.59 -5.45
C ASP A 236 -6.84 -8.84 -5.50
N LEU A 237 -6.84 -7.67 -6.16
CA LEU A 237 -5.77 -6.68 -6.10
C LEU A 237 -6.38 -5.34 -5.69
N PHE A 238 -5.92 -4.81 -4.55
CA PHE A 238 -6.34 -3.51 -4.04
C PHE A 238 -5.33 -2.43 -4.44
N THR A 239 -5.69 -1.16 -4.28
CA THR A 239 -4.85 -0.01 -4.63
C THR A 239 -4.52 0.83 -3.39
N SER A 240 -3.39 1.51 -3.44
CA SER A 240 -2.92 2.37 -2.36
C SER A 240 -2.00 3.49 -2.83
N HIS A 241 -2.02 4.58 -2.08
CA HIS A 241 -1.08 5.68 -2.17
C HIS A 241 -0.88 6.39 -0.83
N GLU A 242 0.14 7.25 -0.75
CA GLU A 242 0.33 8.15 0.38
C GLU A 242 -0.74 9.23 0.29
N GLY A 243 -1.58 9.36 1.32
CA GLY A 243 -2.58 10.43 1.40
C GLY A 243 -1.91 11.76 1.73
N LEU A 244 -1.04 12.24 0.83
CA LEU A 244 -0.15 13.37 1.04
C LEU A 244 -0.82 14.71 0.72
N VAL A 245 -1.52 14.79 -0.42
CA VAL A 245 -2.14 16.01 -0.92
C VAL A 245 -3.59 16.02 -0.46
N LEU A 246 -3.86 16.58 0.72
CA LEU A 246 -5.21 16.55 1.31
C LEU A 246 -6.24 17.35 0.50
N GLU A 247 -5.80 18.27 -0.37
CA GLU A 247 -6.65 18.91 -1.38
C GLU A 247 -7.16 17.94 -2.45
N TYR A 248 -6.51 16.79 -2.64
CA TYR A 248 -6.98 15.71 -3.50
C TYR A 248 -7.84 14.70 -2.73
N GLU A 249 -7.40 14.31 -1.53
CA GLU A 249 -8.08 13.29 -0.71
C GLU A 249 -9.44 13.79 -0.16
N GLN A 250 -9.50 15.03 0.33
CA GLN A 250 -10.73 15.61 0.88
C GLN A 250 -11.91 15.57 -0.11
N PRO A 251 -11.80 16.11 -1.34
CA PRO A 251 -12.89 16.05 -2.31
C PRO A 251 -13.13 14.66 -2.90
N LEU A 252 -12.36 13.63 -2.54
CA LEU A 252 -12.64 12.22 -2.87
C LEU A 252 -13.14 11.41 -1.66
N THR A 253 -13.28 12.05 -0.50
CA THR A 253 -13.93 11.47 0.67
C THR A 253 -15.45 11.59 0.58
N ARG A 254 -16.15 10.49 0.86
CA ARG A 254 -17.60 10.37 0.68
C ARG A 254 -18.26 9.78 1.93
N ALA A 255 -19.41 10.34 2.29
CA ALA A 255 -20.26 9.80 3.34
C ALA A 255 -21.16 8.69 2.78
N PHE A 256 -21.24 7.56 3.49
CA PHE A 256 -22.16 6.48 3.17
C PHE A 256 -22.93 6.08 4.43
N SER A 257 -24.23 5.86 4.29
CA SER A 257 -25.05 5.31 5.37
C SER A 257 -24.86 3.80 5.48
N ASN A 258 -25.09 3.23 6.67
CA ASN A 258 -25.00 1.78 6.87
C ASN A 258 -25.89 0.98 5.89
N ALA A 259 -27.08 1.52 5.55
CA ALA A 259 -27.97 0.91 4.56
C ALA A 259 -27.37 0.90 3.14
N ALA A 260 -26.63 1.93 2.75
CA ALA A 260 -25.94 1.99 1.47
C ALA A 260 -24.74 1.02 1.41
N ILE A 261 -24.06 0.81 2.54
CA ILE A 261 -22.88 -0.06 2.65
C ILE A 261 -23.26 -1.54 2.62
N HIS A 262 -24.26 -1.94 3.40
CA HIS A 262 -24.63 -3.35 3.61
C HIS A 262 -25.86 -3.80 2.79
N GLY A 263 -26.49 -2.87 2.06
CA GLY A 263 -27.78 -3.07 1.40
C GLY A 263 -28.94 -2.94 2.38
N ALA A 264 -30.07 -2.39 1.92
CA ALA A 264 -31.28 -2.36 2.72
C ALA A 264 -31.73 -3.80 3.02
N ARG A 265 -31.59 -4.25 4.27
CA ARG A 265 -32.28 -5.46 4.71
C ARG A 265 -33.78 -5.23 4.50
N ARG A 266 -34.41 -5.95 3.56
CA ARG A 266 -35.84 -6.21 3.66
C ARG A 266 -36.02 -6.91 5.00
N ALA A 267 -36.81 -6.31 5.90
CA ALA A 267 -37.15 -6.93 7.17
C ALA A 267 -37.70 -8.34 6.88
N ALA A 268 -36.92 -9.37 7.17
CA ALA A 268 -37.45 -10.73 7.21
C ALA A 268 -38.42 -10.79 8.40
N PRO A 269 -39.59 -11.43 8.26
CA PRO A 269 -40.49 -11.60 9.39
C PRO A 269 -39.74 -12.34 10.50
N ALA A 270 -39.88 -11.85 11.73
CA ALA A 270 -39.22 -12.38 12.91
C ALA A 270 -39.52 -13.88 13.08
N ALA A 271 -38.57 -14.73 12.71
CA ALA A 271 -38.51 -16.11 13.14
C ALA A 271 -37.39 -16.21 14.18
N GLY A 272 -37.79 -16.44 15.44
CA GLY A 272 -36.89 -16.44 16.59
C GLY A 272 -35.79 -17.49 16.45
N SER A 273 -34.54 -17.05 16.55
CA SER A 273 -33.42 -17.92 16.93
C SER A 273 -32.44 -17.14 17.80
N ALA A 274 -31.92 -17.80 18.85
CA ALA A 274 -31.08 -17.22 19.90
C ALA A 274 -29.70 -16.73 19.42
N ASN A 275 -29.33 -16.97 18.16
CA ASN A 275 -28.10 -16.43 17.55
C ASN A 275 -28.25 -14.97 17.08
N SER A 276 -29.43 -14.38 17.20
CA SER A 276 -29.71 -13.01 16.76
C SER A 276 -29.26 -11.93 17.75
N GLU A 277 -29.13 -12.24 19.04
CA GLU A 277 -28.82 -11.23 20.07
C GLU A 277 -27.37 -10.74 19.98
N GLN A 278 -26.38 -11.62 19.80
CA GLN A 278 -24.97 -11.22 19.66
C GLN A 278 -24.68 -10.48 18.33
N GLN A 279 -25.41 -10.79 17.25
CA GLN A 279 -25.30 -10.06 15.97
C GLN A 279 -26.05 -8.71 16.01
N GLN A 280 -27.11 -8.60 16.81
CA GLN A 280 -27.83 -7.34 17.01
C GLN A 280 -27.03 -6.36 17.89
N GLU A 281 -26.31 -6.83 18.91
CA GLU A 281 -25.47 -5.97 19.76
C GLU A 281 -24.27 -5.36 19.02
N GLN A 282 -23.61 -6.11 18.12
CA GLN A 282 -22.53 -5.56 17.28
C GLN A 282 -23.01 -4.57 16.21
N GLN A 283 -24.28 -4.67 15.77
CA GLN A 283 -24.86 -3.75 14.78
C GLN A 283 -25.36 -2.43 15.41
N GLN A 284 -25.70 -2.41 16.70
CA GLN A 284 -26.20 -1.21 17.40
C GLN A 284 -25.12 -0.15 17.70
N GLN A 285 -23.83 -0.45 17.52
CA GLN A 285 -22.72 0.47 17.83
C GLN A 285 -22.05 1.12 16.60
N GLN A 286 -22.45 0.77 15.37
CA GLN A 286 -21.86 1.41 14.19
C GLN A 286 -22.50 2.78 13.93
N PRO A 287 -21.70 3.83 13.65
CA PRO A 287 -22.25 5.15 13.36
C PRO A 287 -23.17 5.07 12.15
N GLU A 288 -24.28 5.81 12.19
CA GLU A 288 -25.31 5.81 11.14
C GLU A 288 -24.74 6.15 9.75
N THR A 289 -23.67 6.95 9.74
CA THR A 289 -22.91 7.37 8.56
C THR A 289 -21.42 7.21 8.81
N GLN A 290 -20.71 6.66 7.83
CA GLN A 290 -19.24 6.54 7.81
C GLN A 290 -18.66 7.29 6.61
N TYR A 291 -17.48 7.86 6.79
CA TYR A 291 -16.74 8.50 5.72
C TYR A 291 -15.66 7.57 5.18
N PHE A 292 -15.60 7.42 3.87
CA PHE A 292 -14.57 6.65 3.18
C PHE A 292 -13.84 7.60 2.25
N ASP A 293 -12.51 7.59 2.31
CA ASP A 293 -11.73 8.17 1.22
C ASP A 293 -11.80 7.21 0.04
N THR A 294 -12.44 7.65 -1.03
CA THR A 294 -12.70 6.81 -2.19
C THR A 294 -11.67 6.99 -3.29
N SER A 295 -10.55 7.66 -3.01
CA SER A 295 -9.39 7.74 -3.90
C SER A 295 -8.65 6.39 -4.01
N ALA A 296 -8.60 5.60 -2.94
CA ALA A 296 -7.98 4.27 -2.92
C ALA A 296 -8.54 3.35 -1.82
N HIS A 297 -8.22 2.06 -1.93
CA HIS A 297 -8.65 1.07 -0.93
C HIS A 297 -7.92 1.23 0.42
N PHE A 298 -6.62 1.53 0.36
CA PHE A 298 -5.72 1.69 1.49
C PHE A 298 -4.88 2.95 1.31
N LEU A 299 -4.72 3.75 2.36
CA LEU A 299 -3.93 4.97 2.33
C LEU A 299 -2.87 4.91 3.43
N TRP A 300 -1.72 5.55 3.27
CA TRP A 300 -0.78 5.70 4.39
C TRP A 300 -0.37 7.13 4.65
N ILE A 301 0.04 7.38 5.90
CA ILE A 301 0.70 8.60 6.36
C ILE A 301 2.21 8.39 6.29
N GLY A 302 2.90 9.30 5.61
CA GLY A 302 4.35 9.27 5.46
C GLY A 302 5.11 9.63 6.75
N ASP A 303 6.40 9.27 6.80
CA ASP A 303 7.27 9.52 7.97
C ASP A 303 7.47 11.03 8.24
N ARG A 304 7.26 11.87 7.21
CA ARG A 304 7.36 13.34 7.29
C ARG A 304 6.05 14.05 7.63
N THR A 305 4.93 13.33 7.66
CA THR A 305 3.58 13.90 7.78
C THR A 305 2.76 13.29 8.93
N ARG A 306 3.33 12.35 9.70
CA ARG A 306 2.69 11.70 10.85
C ARG A 306 2.74 12.49 12.17
N GLN A 307 2.75 13.82 12.11
CA GLN A 307 2.68 14.61 13.35
C GLN A 307 1.32 14.36 14.02
N ILE A 308 1.31 13.98 15.30
CA ILE A 308 0.11 13.55 16.03
C ILE A 308 -1.00 14.61 15.96
N GLU A 309 -0.65 15.89 16.17
CA GLU A 309 -1.57 17.03 16.09
C GLU A 309 -1.65 17.65 14.69
N GLY A 310 -1.11 16.98 13.67
CA GLY A 310 -1.02 17.48 12.30
C GLY A 310 -2.25 17.20 11.45
N GLY A 311 -2.39 17.95 10.36
CA GLY A 311 -3.52 17.84 9.41
C GLY A 311 -3.69 16.44 8.82
N HIS A 312 -2.60 15.72 8.51
CA HIS A 312 -2.69 14.35 7.99
C HIS A 312 -3.29 13.38 9.02
N VAL A 313 -2.85 13.41 10.27
CA VAL A 313 -3.42 12.55 11.32
C VAL A 313 -4.88 12.92 11.60
N GLU A 314 -5.22 14.22 11.59
CA GLU A 314 -6.60 14.69 11.70
C GLU A 314 -7.49 14.22 10.54
N PHE A 315 -7.00 14.21 9.30
CA PHE A 315 -7.76 13.67 8.18
C PHE A 315 -7.97 12.16 8.34
N PHE A 316 -6.90 11.41 8.65
CA PHE A 316 -6.92 9.96 8.69
C PHE A 316 -7.72 9.39 9.88
N ARG A 317 -7.87 10.11 11.00
CA ARG A 317 -8.62 9.59 12.16
C ARG A 317 -10.13 9.40 11.87
N GLY A 318 -10.68 10.08 10.87
CA GLY A 318 -12.11 10.04 10.57
C GLY A 318 -12.51 9.22 9.35
N ILE A 319 -11.55 8.77 8.52
CA ILE A 319 -11.84 7.87 7.40
C ILE A 319 -11.96 6.42 7.87
N ALA A 320 -12.88 5.67 7.29
CA ALA A 320 -13.15 4.27 7.65
C ALA A 320 -12.13 3.29 7.03
N ASN A 321 -11.41 3.70 5.99
CA ASN A 321 -10.39 2.92 5.27
C ASN A 321 -9.39 2.26 6.22
N PRO A 322 -8.87 1.05 5.93
CA PRO A 322 -7.63 0.61 6.56
C PRO A 322 -6.49 1.56 6.14
N ILE A 323 -5.61 1.88 7.08
CA ILE A 323 -4.57 2.89 6.88
C ILE A 323 -3.20 2.37 7.31
N GLY A 324 -2.16 2.93 6.71
CA GLY A 324 -0.77 2.72 7.09
C GLY A 324 -0.16 3.92 7.77
N VAL A 325 0.83 3.69 8.64
CA VAL A 325 1.69 4.75 9.20
C VAL A 325 3.14 4.33 9.06
N LYS A 326 3.94 5.15 8.39
CA LYS A 326 5.38 4.92 8.27
C LYS A 326 6.07 5.14 9.61
N VAL A 327 6.83 4.15 10.07
CA VAL A 327 7.61 4.20 11.32
C VAL A 327 9.09 4.18 10.98
N GLY A 328 9.72 5.35 10.99
CA GLY A 328 11.15 5.52 10.74
C GLY A 328 12.02 5.54 12.01
N PRO A 329 13.35 5.64 11.86
CA PRO A 329 14.30 5.70 12.98
C PRO A 329 14.10 6.86 13.95
N SER A 330 13.41 7.92 13.52
CA SER A 330 13.12 9.09 14.33
C SER A 330 11.79 8.98 15.08
N THR A 331 11.07 7.86 14.97
CA THR A 331 9.80 7.65 15.69
C THR A 331 10.09 7.33 17.15
N PRO A 332 9.64 8.16 18.11
CA PRO A 332 9.65 7.77 19.51
C PRO A 332 8.62 6.68 19.78
N VAL A 333 8.92 5.80 20.74
CA VAL A 333 7.99 4.77 21.20
C VAL A 333 6.70 5.38 21.78
N SER A 334 6.81 6.51 22.48
CA SER A 334 5.65 7.24 23.03
C SER A 334 4.67 7.66 21.94
N ASP A 335 5.19 8.23 20.86
CA ASP A 335 4.40 8.76 19.76
C ASP A 335 3.64 7.64 19.04
N LEU A 336 4.22 6.43 18.98
CA LEU A 336 3.59 5.29 18.33
C LEU A 336 2.25 4.92 18.98
N LEU A 337 2.21 4.85 20.32
CA LEU A 337 0.97 4.53 21.04
C LEU A 337 -0.06 5.66 20.97
N GLU A 338 0.40 6.91 21.00
CA GLU A 338 -0.48 8.06 20.86
C GLU A 338 -1.12 8.11 19.46
N LEU A 339 -0.34 7.85 18.41
CA LEU A 339 -0.86 7.70 17.05
C LEU A 339 -1.92 6.59 16.97
N LEU A 340 -1.69 5.43 17.59
CA LEU A 340 -2.67 4.34 17.60
C LEU A 340 -3.96 4.73 18.32
N ARG A 341 -3.88 5.45 19.44
CA ARG A 341 -5.04 5.97 20.19
C ARG A 341 -5.87 6.94 19.36
N VAL A 342 -5.23 7.81 18.59
CA VAL A 342 -5.91 8.77 17.71
C VAL A 342 -6.52 8.07 16.49
N LEU A 343 -5.77 7.18 15.84
CA LEU A 343 -6.14 6.60 14.54
C LEU A 343 -7.01 5.34 14.64
N ASN A 344 -6.94 4.62 15.76
CA ASN A 344 -7.71 3.40 16.00
C ASN A 344 -8.20 3.33 17.47
N PRO A 345 -9.04 4.29 17.91
CA PRO A 345 -9.52 4.33 19.29
C PRO A 345 -10.35 3.09 19.67
N THR A 346 -10.99 2.45 18.69
CA THR A 346 -11.79 1.23 18.87
C THR A 346 -10.97 -0.05 18.88
N ARG A 347 -9.65 0.03 18.61
CA ARG A 347 -8.71 -1.10 18.54
C ARG A 347 -9.18 -2.18 17.56
N GLU A 348 -9.72 -1.76 16.43
CA GLU A 348 -10.16 -2.67 15.38
C GLU A 348 -8.94 -3.36 14.74
N PRO A 349 -8.87 -4.71 14.74
CA PRO A 349 -7.76 -5.44 14.15
C PRO A 349 -7.60 -5.15 12.66
N GLY A 350 -6.38 -4.87 12.21
CA GLY A 350 -6.08 -4.59 10.81
C GLY A 350 -6.47 -3.19 10.31
N LYS A 351 -7.07 -2.35 11.17
CA LYS A 351 -7.35 -0.94 10.83
C LYS A 351 -6.08 -0.13 10.60
N VAL A 352 -5.04 -0.36 11.40
CA VAL A 352 -3.74 0.31 11.27
C VAL A 352 -2.64 -0.69 10.95
N THR A 353 -1.88 -0.38 9.90
CA THR A 353 -0.64 -1.05 9.53
C THR A 353 0.55 -0.17 9.92
N LEU A 354 1.46 -0.68 10.75
CA LEU A 354 2.72 -0.03 11.09
C LEU A 354 3.79 -0.44 10.06
N ILE A 355 4.20 0.52 9.23
CA ILE A 355 5.11 0.30 8.11
C ILE A 355 6.52 0.72 8.51
N THR A 356 7.30 -0.23 9.02
CA THR A 356 8.62 0.03 9.62
C THR A 356 9.72 0.13 8.57
N ARG A 357 10.56 1.17 8.66
CA ARG A 357 11.61 1.48 7.67
C ARG A 357 12.90 2.01 8.32
N TYR A 358 13.58 1.18 9.10
CA TYR A 358 14.68 1.63 9.95
C TYR A 358 16.03 1.76 9.23
N GLY A 359 16.23 0.96 8.19
CA GLY A 359 17.54 0.72 7.61
C GLY A 359 18.23 -0.48 8.25
N ALA A 360 19.00 -1.23 7.46
CA ALA A 360 19.68 -2.46 7.86
C ALA A 360 20.55 -2.29 9.12
N SER A 361 21.22 -1.14 9.24
CA SER A 361 22.11 -0.85 10.37
C SER A 361 21.40 -0.49 11.67
N LYS A 362 20.08 -0.26 11.65
CA LYS A 362 19.30 0.25 12.80
C LYS A 362 18.13 -0.64 13.20
N VAL A 363 17.69 -1.54 12.33
CA VAL A 363 16.50 -2.37 12.59
C VAL A 363 16.62 -3.17 13.88
N ARG A 364 17.78 -3.78 14.16
CA ARG A 364 18.02 -4.56 15.40
C ARG A 364 17.97 -3.75 16.68
N SER A 365 18.39 -2.50 16.66
CA SER A 365 18.36 -1.65 17.86
C SER A 365 16.99 -1.01 18.10
N LEU A 366 16.20 -0.79 17.05
CA LEU A 366 14.97 0.01 17.15
C LEU A 366 13.68 -0.80 17.14
N LEU A 367 13.56 -1.82 16.29
CA LEU A 367 12.30 -2.55 16.12
C LEU A 367 11.83 -3.28 17.40
N PRO A 368 12.69 -3.93 18.21
CA PRO A 368 12.24 -4.62 19.41
C PRO A 368 11.44 -3.73 20.37
N SER A 369 11.93 -2.51 20.61
CA SER A 369 11.26 -1.55 21.52
C SER A 369 9.88 -1.14 21.03
N HIS A 370 9.71 -0.92 19.71
CA HIS A 370 8.42 -0.60 19.12
C HIS A 370 7.45 -1.79 19.17
N ILE A 371 7.93 -3.02 18.92
CA ILE A 371 7.10 -4.21 19.03
C ILE A 371 6.59 -4.36 20.47
N ARG A 372 7.48 -4.28 21.46
CA ARG A 372 7.11 -4.42 22.88
C ARG A 372 6.12 -3.33 23.29
N ALA A 373 6.33 -2.10 22.87
CA ALA A 373 5.41 -1.01 23.16
C ALA A 373 3.97 -1.31 22.72
N VAL A 374 3.77 -1.87 21.52
CA VAL A 374 2.43 -2.21 21.02
C VAL A 374 1.90 -3.49 21.67
N GLU A 375 2.70 -4.55 21.71
CA GLU A 375 2.28 -5.89 22.17
C GLU A 375 2.06 -5.97 23.69
N ASP A 376 2.62 -5.04 24.46
CA ASP A 376 2.43 -4.89 25.90
C ASP A 376 1.38 -3.81 26.25
N SER A 377 0.75 -3.21 25.25
CA SER A 377 -0.32 -2.21 25.40
C SER A 377 -1.71 -2.77 25.10
N GLU A 378 -2.71 -1.91 25.14
CA GLU A 378 -4.08 -2.20 24.71
C GLU A 378 -4.21 -2.55 23.21
N TYR A 379 -3.16 -2.41 22.40
CA TYR A 379 -3.10 -2.70 20.97
C TYR A 379 -2.48 -4.06 20.60
N ARG A 380 -2.26 -4.93 21.59
CA ARG A 380 -1.76 -6.30 21.38
C ARG A 380 -2.54 -7.03 20.28
N ARG A 381 -1.84 -7.58 19.28
CA ARG A 381 -2.43 -8.27 18.09
C ARG A 381 -3.48 -7.45 17.31
N CYS A 382 -3.46 -6.13 17.45
CA CYS A 382 -4.40 -5.25 16.75
C CYS A 382 -3.84 -4.75 15.41
N VAL A 383 -2.54 -4.45 15.36
CA VAL A 383 -1.90 -3.83 14.19
C VAL A 383 -1.37 -4.87 13.20
N VAL A 384 -1.28 -4.49 11.94
CA VAL A 384 -0.45 -5.21 10.96
C VAL A 384 0.98 -4.65 11.05
N TRP A 385 1.96 -5.52 11.30
CA TRP A 385 3.38 -5.16 11.15
C TRP A 385 3.80 -5.36 9.69
N GLN A 386 4.34 -4.33 9.06
CA GLN A 386 4.79 -4.38 7.67
C GLN A 386 6.20 -3.81 7.54
N CYS A 387 7.08 -4.53 6.84
CA CYS A 387 8.46 -4.10 6.62
C CYS A 387 8.58 -3.33 5.30
N ASP A 388 9.10 -2.11 5.36
CA ASP A 388 9.58 -1.32 4.22
C ASP A 388 11.12 -1.27 4.28
N PRO A 389 11.81 -2.26 3.69
CA PRO A 389 13.26 -2.35 3.71
C PRO A 389 13.92 -1.40 2.68
N MET A 390 13.16 -0.50 2.06
CA MET A 390 13.62 0.32 0.94
C MET A 390 14.02 1.72 1.41
N HIS A 391 13.10 2.42 2.08
CA HIS A 391 13.28 3.83 2.44
C HIS A 391 14.35 4.03 3.52
N GLY A 392 14.61 3.00 4.34
CA GLY A 392 15.72 2.96 5.32
C GLY A 392 17.12 2.98 4.70
N ASN A 393 17.25 2.44 3.48
CA ASN A 393 18.54 2.05 2.88
C ASN A 393 18.90 2.88 1.64
N THR A 394 18.29 4.05 1.46
CA THR A 394 18.58 4.93 0.33
C THR A 394 19.90 5.68 0.55
N ARG A 395 20.74 5.70 -0.49
CA ARG A 395 22.03 6.39 -0.53
C ARG A 395 22.19 7.15 -1.84
N SER A 396 23.18 8.03 -1.91
CA SER A 396 23.58 8.71 -3.14
C SER A 396 24.97 8.24 -3.57
N THR A 397 25.16 8.08 -4.87
CA THR A 397 26.45 7.81 -5.52
C THR A 397 27.35 9.04 -5.46
N ALA A 398 28.62 8.91 -5.86
CA ALA A 398 29.54 10.05 -5.96
C ALA A 398 29.02 11.14 -6.91
N ASN A 399 28.30 10.73 -7.96
CA ASN A 399 27.69 11.62 -8.95
C ASN A 399 26.27 12.09 -8.56
N GLY A 400 25.82 11.82 -7.34
CA GLY A 400 24.53 12.30 -6.81
C GLY A 400 23.30 11.49 -7.22
N VAL A 401 23.47 10.39 -7.97
CA VAL A 401 22.37 9.48 -8.33
C VAL A 401 21.92 8.74 -7.08
N LYS A 402 20.61 8.71 -6.81
CA LYS A 402 20.09 7.92 -5.69
C LYS A 402 20.08 6.44 -6.06
N THR A 403 20.50 5.59 -5.14
CA THR A 403 20.44 4.14 -5.29
C THR A 403 20.22 3.47 -3.93
N ARG A 404 20.01 2.16 -3.92
CA ARG A 404 19.96 1.31 -2.73
C ARG A 404 20.81 0.07 -3.00
N ARG A 405 21.50 -0.43 -1.97
CA ARG A 405 22.18 -1.73 -2.08
C ARG A 405 21.19 -2.82 -1.72
N PHE A 406 20.97 -3.76 -2.63
CA PHE A 406 20.09 -4.90 -2.42
C PHE A 406 20.45 -5.69 -1.16
N GLY A 407 21.75 -5.85 -0.87
CA GLY A 407 22.21 -6.50 0.36
C GLY A 407 21.70 -5.85 1.65
N ASP A 408 21.58 -4.51 1.68
CA ASP A 408 21.02 -3.81 2.84
C ASP A 408 19.49 -4.03 2.93
N ILE A 409 18.79 -3.97 1.79
CA ILE A 409 17.35 -4.24 1.71
C ILE A 409 17.05 -5.66 2.21
N PHE A 410 17.81 -6.63 1.71
CA PHE A 410 17.72 -8.03 2.09
C PHE A 410 17.99 -8.21 3.59
N SER A 411 19.06 -7.60 4.10
CA SER A 411 19.44 -7.68 5.52
C SER A 411 18.36 -7.08 6.42
N GLU A 412 17.82 -5.90 6.10
CA GLU A 412 16.75 -5.30 6.92
C GLU A 412 15.53 -6.21 7.01
N LEU A 413 15.12 -6.84 5.90
CA LEU A 413 13.99 -7.76 5.88
C LEU A 413 14.29 -9.05 6.66
N GLN A 414 15.47 -9.63 6.48
CA GLN A 414 15.92 -10.82 7.19
C GLN A 414 15.95 -10.60 8.70
N GLU A 415 16.56 -9.49 9.15
CA GLU A 415 16.61 -9.14 10.56
C GLU A 415 15.20 -8.82 11.08
N THR A 416 14.33 -8.17 10.31
CA THR A 416 12.94 -7.90 10.73
C THR A 416 12.18 -9.19 11.02
N LEU A 417 12.26 -10.18 10.13
CA LEU A 417 11.65 -11.50 10.33
C LEU A 417 12.15 -12.17 11.62
N ALA A 418 13.47 -12.16 11.84
CA ALA A 418 14.07 -12.73 13.05
C ALA A 418 13.65 -11.97 14.33
N ILE A 419 13.56 -10.63 14.30
CA ILE A 419 13.18 -9.82 15.48
C ILE A 419 11.76 -10.20 15.86
N HIS A 420 10.86 -10.28 14.87
CA HIS A 420 9.46 -10.58 15.15
C HIS A 420 9.32 -11.91 15.88
N LYS A 421 10.02 -12.95 15.41
CA LYS A 421 10.11 -14.25 16.07
C LYS A 421 10.66 -14.16 17.50
N GLU A 422 11.82 -13.52 17.68
CA GLU A 422 12.46 -13.32 18.99
C GLU A 422 11.56 -12.58 19.98
N GLN A 423 10.73 -11.65 19.48
CA GLN A 423 9.79 -10.87 20.28
C GLN A 423 8.40 -11.54 20.41
N GLY A 424 8.23 -12.79 19.98
CA GLY A 424 6.95 -13.51 20.05
C GLY A 424 5.81 -12.86 19.23
N SER A 425 6.17 -12.06 18.22
CA SER A 425 5.26 -11.42 17.26
C SER A 425 5.46 -12.05 15.87
N TYR A 426 4.84 -11.51 14.82
CA TYR A 426 5.11 -11.94 13.44
C TYR A 426 5.12 -10.73 12.51
N LEU A 427 5.91 -10.85 11.44
CA LEU A 427 5.85 -9.92 10.34
C LEU A 427 4.60 -10.20 9.51
N GLY A 428 3.65 -9.25 9.50
CA GLY A 428 2.41 -9.37 8.74
C GLY A 428 2.57 -9.11 7.25
N GLY A 429 3.59 -8.37 6.80
CA GLY A 429 3.77 -8.10 5.38
C GLY A 429 5.02 -7.35 4.99
N VAL A 430 5.14 -7.05 3.70
CA VAL A 430 6.18 -6.19 3.12
C VAL A 430 5.58 -5.06 2.28
N HIS A 431 6.32 -3.96 2.21
CA HIS A 431 6.01 -2.75 1.45
C HIS A 431 7.21 -2.42 0.56
N LEU A 432 7.09 -2.66 -0.74
CA LEU A 432 8.21 -2.57 -1.68
C LEU A 432 7.99 -1.50 -2.75
N GLU A 433 9.08 -0.89 -3.19
CA GLU A 433 9.10 -0.09 -4.42
C GLU A 433 9.72 -0.95 -5.52
N LEU A 434 8.91 -1.31 -6.52
CA LEU A 434 9.28 -2.29 -7.55
C LEU A 434 8.64 -1.96 -8.90
N THR A 435 9.27 -2.44 -9.96
CA THR A 435 8.70 -2.49 -11.31
C THR A 435 9.04 -3.84 -11.95
N GLY A 436 8.16 -4.34 -12.82
CA GLY A 436 8.43 -5.53 -13.64
C GLY A 436 9.40 -5.23 -14.79
N ASP A 437 9.78 -3.97 -14.99
CA ASP A 437 10.74 -3.58 -16.02
C ASP A 437 12.18 -3.90 -15.60
N ALA A 438 13.05 -4.15 -16.58
CA ALA A 438 14.46 -4.47 -16.37
C ALA A 438 15.31 -3.22 -16.04
N VAL A 439 14.92 -2.49 -14.99
CA VAL A 439 15.60 -1.26 -14.56
C VAL A 439 16.91 -1.54 -13.82
N THR A 440 17.83 -0.58 -13.87
CA THR A 440 19.11 -0.59 -13.14
C THR A 440 19.11 0.50 -12.07
N GLU A 441 18.20 0.38 -11.10
CA GLU A 441 17.99 1.43 -10.08
C GLU A 441 18.60 1.07 -8.71
N CYS A 442 18.50 -0.19 -8.29
CA CYS A 442 19.15 -0.71 -7.09
C CYS A 442 20.38 -1.55 -7.44
N MET A 443 21.50 -1.33 -6.73
CA MET A 443 22.76 -2.08 -6.89
C MET A 443 22.69 -3.46 -6.22
N GLY A 444 23.47 -4.40 -6.71
CA GLY A 444 23.56 -5.78 -6.22
C GLY A 444 22.40 -6.65 -6.69
N GLY A 445 21.99 -7.60 -5.83
CA GLY A 445 21.13 -8.71 -6.22
C GLY A 445 21.92 -9.75 -7.00
N SER A 446 21.25 -10.80 -7.47
CA SER A 446 21.90 -11.87 -8.21
C SER A 446 22.50 -11.42 -9.55
N VAL A 447 22.01 -10.30 -10.08
CA VAL A 447 22.53 -9.65 -11.30
C VAL A 447 23.89 -8.99 -11.05
N GLY A 448 24.22 -8.64 -9.81
CA GLY A 448 25.48 -7.99 -9.46
C GLY A 448 25.62 -6.57 -10.02
N LEU A 449 24.53 -5.79 -10.05
CA LEU A 449 24.55 -4.42 -10.57
C LEU A 449 25.45 -3.51 -9.73
N ASP A 450 26.40 -2.82 -10.37
CA ASP A 450 27.27 -1.84 -9.72
C ASP A 450 26.87 -0.40 -10.08
N GLU A 451 27.60 0.58 -9.55
CA GLU A 451 27.30 2.01 -9.73
C GLU A 451 27.34 2.44 -11.21
N GLU A 452 28.22 1.82 -12.01
CA GLU A 452 28.38 2.10 -13.44
C GLU A 452 27.17 1.64 -14.26
N ASP A 453 26.49 0.58 -13.82
CA ASP A 453 25.33 0.01 -14.51
C ASP A 453 24.07 0.86 -14.33
N LEU A 454 24.04 1.76 -13.34
CA LEU A 454 22.86 2.57 -13.03
C LEU A 454 22.43 3.38 -14.27
N ALA A 455 23.38 3.95 -15.01
CA ALA A 455 23.07 4.75 -16.19
C ALA A 455 22.43 3.96 -17.35
N ALA A 456 22.48 2.62 -17.34
CA ALA A 456 21.97 1.80 -18.44
C ALA A 456 20.44 1.87 -18.58
N ASN A 457 19.69 1.89 -17.47
CA ASN A 457 18.23 1.90 -17.48
C ASN A 457 17.63 2.44 -16.15
N TYR A 458 18.06 3.63 -15.72
CA TYR A 458 17.49 4.34 -14.58
C TYR A 458 16.29 5.19 -15.02
N THR A 459 15.07 4.80 -14.66
CA THR A 459 13.85 5.43 -15.18
C THR A 459 12.97 6.10 -14.13
N SER A 460 13.24 5.87 -12.84
CA SER A 460 12.54 6.53 -11.74
C SER A 460 12.98 8.00 -11.59
N PHE A 461 12.05 8.93 -11.58
CA PHE A 461 12.29 10.33 -11.21
C PHE A 461 12.37 10.57 -9.70
N CYS A 462 12.21 9.50 -8.91
CA CYS A 462 11.99 9.58 -7.48
C CYS A 462 13.05 8.76 -6.71
N ASP A 463 12.66 7.63 -6.12
CA ASP A 463 13.59 6.73 -5.46
C ASP A 463 13.77 5.46 -6.31
N PRO A 464 14.93 4.80 -6.20
CA PRO A 464 15.28 3.62 -6.99
C PRO A 464 14.42 2.40 -6.63
N ARG A 465 13.81 1.76 -7.61
CA ARG A 465 12.95 0.57 -7.46
C ARG A 465 13.75 -0.72 -7.60
N LEU A 466 13.21 -1.79 -7.03
CA LEU A 466 13.63 -3.15 -7.36
C LEU A 466 13.15 -3.48 -8.77
N ASN A 467 14.00 -4.13 -9.57
CA ASN A 467 13.54 -4.80 -10.77
C ASN A 467 12.90 -6.16 -10.44
N GLU A 468 12.33 -6.82 -11.44
CA GLU A 468 11.66 -8.13 -11.34
C GLU A 468 12.51 -9.16 -10.55
N LYS A 469 13.79 -9.31 -10.87
CA LYS A 469 14.68 -10.32 -10.27
C LYS A 469 14.89 -10.05 -8.79
N GLN A 470 15.29 -8.83 -8.44
CA GLN A 470 15.52 -8.43 -7.07
C GLN A 470 14.24 -8.57 -6.21
N ALA A 471 13.08 -8.24 -6.78
CA ALA A 471 11.80 -8.41 -6.11
C ALA A 471 11.46 -9.90 -5.84
N LEU A 472 11.71 -10.80 -6.80
CA LEU A 472 11.54 -12.24 -6.62
C LEU A 472 12.51 -12.83 -5.59
N GLU A 473 13.77 -12.38 -5.57
CA GLU A 473 14.75 -12.78 -4.56
C GLU A 473 14.26 -12.48 -3.13
N LEU A 474 13.64 -11.31 -2.89
CA LEU A 474 13.03 -10.99 -1.59
C LEU A 474 11.81 -11.86 -1.29
N ALA A 475 11.00 -12.20 -2.29
CA ALA A 475 9.88 -13.12 -2.09
C ALA A 475 10.39 -14.50 -1.63
N PHE A 476 11.49 -14.99 -2.21
CA PHE A 476 12.12 -16.24 -1.81
C PHE A 476 12.72 -16.19 -0.40
N LEU A 477 13.32 -15.07 0.01
CA LEU A 477 13.78 -14.88 1.40
C LEU A 477 12.64 -15.10 2.40
N ILE A 478 11.48 -14.47 2.17
CA ILE A 478 10.32 -14.60 3.06
C ILE A 478 9.76 -16.04 3.02
N ALA A 479 9.66 -16.60 1.82
CA ALA A 479 9.19 -17.97 1.60
C ALA A 479 10.05 -19.00 2.34
N ASP A 480 11.37 -18.90 2.21
CA ASP A 480 12.33 -19.80 2.83
C ASP A 480 12.32 -19.63 4.36
N HIS A 481 12.21 -18.40 4.88
CA HIS A 481 12.07 -18.16 6.32
C HIS A 481 10.90 -18.94 6.92
N TYR A 482 9.68 -18.72 6.42
CA TYR A 482 8.49 -19.38 6.97
C TYR A 482 8.48 -20.89 6.74
N ARG A 483 9.07 -21.37 5.64
CA ARG A 483 9.20 -22.81 5.39
C ARG A 483 10.12 -23.47 6.42
N ASN A 484 11.25 -22.84 6.74
CA ASN A 484 12.17 -23.34 7.75
C ASN A 484 11.52 -23.33 9.14
N GLU A 485 10.71 -22.31 9.47
CA GLU A 485 9.98 -22.30 10.75
C GLU A 485 9.03 -23.48 10.90
N ARG A 486 8.33 -23.86 9.82
CA ARG A 486 7.40 -25.00 9.84
C ARG A 486 8.08 -26.36 9.91
N GLN A 487 9.33 -26.48 9.46
CA GLN A 487 10.08 -27.74 9.49
C GLN A 487 10.72 -28.04 10.86
N VAL A 488 10.80 -27.03 11.74
CA VAL A 488 11.36 -27.14 13.09
C VAL A 488 10.28 -27.52 14.13
N VAL A 489 9.01 -27.53 13.72
CA VAL A 489 7.85 -28.04 14.48
C VAL A 489 7.53 -29.44 14.00
#